data_AF-A0A1G5YTB4-F1
#
_entry.id   AF-A0A1G5YTB4-F1
#
_cell.length_a   1.000
_cell.length_b   1.000
_cell.length_c   1.000
_cell.angle_alpha   90.00
_cell.angle_beta   90.00
_cell.angle_gamma   90.00
#
_symmetry.space_group_name_H-M   'P 1'
#
loop_
_entity.id
_entity.type
_entity.pdbx_description
1 polymer ?
#
loop_
_entity_poly.entity_id
_entity_poly.type
_entity_poly.pdbx_seq_one_letter_code
_entity_poly.pdbx_strand_id
1 'polypeptide(L)'
;MVTGSIAEASFASETPESVGLAPANFRGQSCPELALQREHAESSISYTGEHADYVQKHGRWRLASVEQVEREQGCLAGTTFDQAATVDYVAKHPEAAKELESRLPPSARSRSSDGTGTQPSANSHQPGVTAPQPKASTVSPPPSIGSGFGSTSLVSGLPQTSFAQLLAQETPEKYEGKSCEYLRLAYVRSEELLAADSPERRALGAGKKTAISQILNGRDCPPLSTAGHGRIGAAISSIDPVKAARLGMPLKGTSVEKIMPNGSAEKAGLRFADVIVSIDAISVDDDIDFLVAMGKMPIGSNMLLKVWRKDGFIDIPVLIGPPT
;
A
#
# COMPACT_ATOMS: atom_id res chain seq x y z
N MET A 1 40.27 5.97 13.92
CA MET A 1 39.16 6.82 13.46
C MET A 1 38.90 6.48 12.00
N VAL A 2 37.63 6.57 11.58
CA VAL A 2 37.01 6.09 10.33
C VAL A 2 36.49 4.64 10.39
N THR A 3 35.34 4.48 11.05
CA THR A 3 34.37 3.40 10.79
C THR A 3 33.03 4.05 10.45
N GLY A 4 32.97 4.75 9.31
CA GLY A 4 31.71 5.17 8.71
C GLY A 4 31.19 4.02 7.85
N SER A 5 30.06 3.44 8.24
CA SER A 5 29.46 2.29 7.55
C SER A 5 28.94 2.70 6.17
N ILE A 6 29.29 1.92 5.16
CA ILE A 6 28.87 2.05 3.75
C ILE A 6 27.32 2.07 3.60
N ALA A 7 26.59 1.59 4.62
CA ALA A 7 25.13 1.59 4.66
C ALA A 7 24.52 2.99 4.90
N GLU A 8 25.14 3.85 5.71
CA GLU A 8 24.62 5.21 5.96
C GLU A 8 24.78 6.10 4.70
N ALA A 9 25.83 5.83 3.91
CA ALA A 9 26.08 6.56 2.67
C ALA A 9 25.04 6.29 1.58
N SER A 10 24.42 5.10 1.55
CA SER A 10 23.46 4.71 0.50
C SER A 10 22.08 5.37 0.65
N PHE A 11 21.65 5.68 1.88
CA PHE A 11 20.34 6.31 2.16
C PHE A 11 20.41 7.85 2.13
N ALA A 12 21.61 8.42 2.15
CA ALA A 12 21.83 9.86 2.11
C ALA A 12 21.55 10.47 0.72
N SER A 13 21.67 9.68 -0.36
CA SER A 13 21.44 10.13 -1.74
C SER A 13 20.01 9.96 -2.25
N GLU A 14 19.12 9.37 -1.45
CA GLU A 14 17.72 9.19 -1.85
C GLU A 14 17.00 10.54 -1.98
N THR A 15 16.14 10.61 -2.99
CA THR A 15 15.16 11.69 -3.18
C THR A 15 13.75 11.10 -3.25
N PRO A 16 12.68 11.88 -3.02
CA PRO A 16 11.31 11.42 -3.18
C PRO A 16 11.06 10.73 -4.53
N GLU A 17 11.66 11.22 -5.62
CA GLU A 17 11.55 10.64 -6.96
C GLU A 17 12.17 9.24 -7.01
N SER A 18 13.39 9.07 -6.47
CA SER A 18 14.12 7.79 -6.52
C SER A 18 13.44 6.66 -5.74
N VAL A 19 12.70 6.99 -4.68
CA VAL A 19 12.02 6.01 -3.80
C VAL A 19 10.51 5.93 -4.05
N GLY A 20 10.02 6.55 -5.12
CA GLY A 20 8.62 6.47 -5.50
C GLY A 20 7.66 7.30 -4.64
N LEU A 21 8.17 8.28 -3.89
CA LEU A 21 7.41 9.19 -3.03
C LEU A 21 7.24 10.59 -3.63
N ALA A 22 7.49 10.80 -4.92
CA ALA A 22 7.21 12.07 -5.60
C ALA A 22 5.71 12.26 -5.89
N PRO A 23 5.20 13.50 -6.03
CA PRO A 23 3.79 13.80 -6.27
C PRO A 23 3.20 13.05 -7.48
N ALA A 24 4.00 12.84 -8.52
CA ALA A 24 3.58 12.14 -9.74
C ALA A 24 3.01 10.73 -9.46
N ASN A 25 3.46 10.04 -8.42
CA ASN A 25 2.99 8.68 -8.08
C ASN A 25 1.67 8.66 -7.31
N PHE A 26 1.20 9.81 -6.84
CA PHE A 26 -0.09 9.96 -6.15
C PHE A 26 -1.15 10.60 -7.05
N ARG A 27 -0.76 11.16 -8.21
CA ARG A 27 -1.72 11.71 -9.18
C ARG A 27 -2.59 10.59 -9.77
N GLY A 28 -3.88 10.88 -9.91
CA GLY A 28 -4.88 9.90 -10.37
C GLY A 28 -5.59 9.15 -9.26
N GLN A 29 -5.10 9.22 -8.01
CA GLN A 29 -5.86 8.78 -6.83
C GLN A 29 -6.97 9.77 -6.52
N SER A 30 -8.09 9.26 -6.01
CA SER A 30 -9.21 10.02 -5.48
C SER A 30 -8.89 10.70 -4.15
N CYS A 31 -9.65 11.73 -3.78
CA CYS A 31 -9.46 12.42 -2.49
C CYS A 31 -9.51 11.51 -1.25
N PRO A 32 -10.40 10.49 -1.17
CA PRO A 32 -10.34 9.50 -0.09
C PRO A 32 -9.04 8.71 -0.08
N GLU A 33 -8.57 8.23 -1.23
CA GLU A 33 -7.31 7.48 -1.32
C GLU A 33 -6.11 8.34 -0.89
N LEU A 34 -6.08 9.62 -1.28
CA LEU A 34 -5.05 10.57 -0.83
C LEU A 34 -5.10 10.80 0.69
N ALA A 35 -6.31 10.93 1.27
CA ALA A 35 -6.47 11.06 2.72
C ALA A 35 -5.89 9.85 3.48
N LEU A 36 -6.11 8.62 2.98
CA LEU A 36 -5.51 7.41 3.54
C LEU A 36 -3.98 7.39 3.41
N GLN A 37 -3.43 7.84 2.27
CA GLN A 37 -1.97 7.95 2.11
C GLN A 37 -1.36 8.95 3.10
N ARG A 38 -2.06 10.04 3.40
CA ARG A 38 -1.64 11.00 4.43
C ARG A 38 -1.64 10.38 5.82
N GLU A 39 -2.69 9.67 6.22
CA GLU A 39 -2.74 8.98 7.53
C GLU A 39 -1.58 7.98 7.69
N HIS A 40 -1.26 7.20 6.64
CA HIS A 40 -0.09 6.32 6.64
C HIS A 40 1.23 7.09 6.76
N ALA A 41 1.32 8.25 6.12
CA ALA A 41 2.49 9.13 6.22
C ALA A 41 2.64 9.67 7.66
N GLU A 42 1.56 10.15 8.27
CA GLU A 42 1.52 10.62 9.67
C GLU A 42 1.89 9.50 10.67
N SER A 43 1.41 8.28 10.44
CA SER A 43 1.81 7.11 11.22
C SER A 43 3.31 6.81 11.08
N SER A 44 3.86 6.95 9.87
CA SER A 44 5.31 6.78 9.63
C SER A 44 6.14 7.89 10.29
N ILE A 45 5.61 9.11 10.35
CA ILE A 45 6.26 10.27 11.00
C ILE A 45 6.28 10.12 12.53
N SER A 46 5.27 9.46 13.11
CA SER A 46 5.19 9.20 14.56
C SER A 46 5.89 7.92 15.01
N TYR A 47 6.49 7.15 14.09
CA TYR A 47 7.16 5.90 14.40
C TYR A 47 8.46 6.10 15.22
N THR A 48 8.64 5.32 16.29
CA THR A 48 9.77 5.42 17.25
C THR A 48 10.62 4.16 17.37
N GLY A 49 10.45 3.18 16.48
CA GLY A 49 11.20 1.91 16.52
C GLY A 49 12.56 1.94 15.80
N GLU A 50 13.09 0.76 15.44
CA GLU A 50 14.39 0.65 14.73
C GLU A 50 14.35 1.42 13.40
N HIS A 51 15.41 2.16 13.10
CA HIS A 51 15.49 3.02 11.91
C HIS A 51 14.42 4.14 11.86
N ALA A 52 13.96 4.63 13.01
CA ALA A 52 12.99 5.73 13.10
C ALA A 52 13.33 6.91 12.18
N ASP A 53 14.59 7.35 12.14
CA ASP A 53 15.01 8.48 11.30
C ASP A 53 14.73 8.26 9.81
N TYR A 54 14.94 7.04 9.32
CA TYR A 54 14.66 6.65 7.93
C TYR A 54 13.15 6.60 7.66
N VAL A 55 12.39 5.95 8.55
CA VAL A 55 10.94 5.79 8.41
C VAL A 55 10.25 7.16 8.46
N GLN A 56 10.64 8.01 9.40
CA GLN A 56 10.10 9.36 9.54
C GLN A 56 10.49 10.25 8.37
N LYS A 57 11.72 10.15 7.83
CA LYS A 57 12.15 10.86 6.63
C LYS A 57 11.24 10.54 5.43
N HIS A 58 11.00 9.25 5.19
CA HIS A 58 10.11 8.80 4.10
C HIS A 58 8.65 9.15 4.35
N GLY A 59 8.20 9.09 5.60
CA GLY A 59 6.88 9.57 6.01
C GLY A 59 6.67 11.05 5.65
N ARG A 60 7.65 11.91 5.95
CA ARG A 60 7.59 13.35 5.58
C ARG A 60 7.55 13.58 4.08
N TRP A 61 8.30 12.82 3.28
CA TRP A 61 8.25 12.91 1.83
C TRP A 61 6.89 12.49 1.27
N ARG A 62 6.33 11.37 1.77
CA ARG A 62 4.98 10.93 1.38
C ARG A 62 3.95 12.01 1.72
N LEU A 63 3.99 12.53 2.94
CA LEU A 63 3.06 13.57 3.40
C LEU A 63 3.08 14.79 2.48
N ALA A 64 4.27 15.35 2.21
CA ALA A 64 4.42 16.52 1.36
C ALA A 64 3.88 16.30 -0.07
N SER A 65 4.16 15.14 -0.65
CA SER A 65 3.69 14.78 -1.99
C SER A 65 2.18 14.57 -2.06
N VAL A 66 1.61 13.90 -1.07
CA VAL A 66 0.16 13.67 -0.98
C VAL A 66 -0.57 15.00 -0.80
N GLU A 67 -0.15 15.84 0.14
CA GLU A 67 -0.76 17.15 0.38
C GLU A 67 -0.65 18.07 -0.85
N GLN A 68 0.44 17.97 -1.61
CA GLN A 68 0.55 18.69 -2.89
C GLN A 68 -0.53 18.23 -3.87
N VAL A 69 -0.71 16.93 -4.06
CA VAL A 69 -1.72 16.40 -4.98
C VAL A 69 -3.13 16.70 -4.48
N GLU A 70 -3.39 16.62 -3.16
CA GLU A 70 -4.66 17.03 -2.56
C GLU A 70 -4.99 18.49 -2.91
N ARG A 71 -4.01 19.41 -2.81
CA ARG A 71 -4.20 20.81 -3.21
C ARG A 71 -4.42 20.98 -4.71
N GLU A 72 -3.66 20.27 -5.55
CA GLU A 72 -3.81 20.30 -7.02
C GLU A 72 -5.22 19.81 -7.45
N GLN A 73 -5.79 18.85 -6.73
CA GLN A 73 -7.11 18.27 -7.02
C GLN A 73 -8.28 18.98 -6.31
N GLY A 74 -8.01 19.90 -5.38
CA GLY A 74 -9.05 20.55 -4.59
C GLY A 74 -9.68 19.65 -3.52
N CYS A 75 -8.94 18.67 -3.02
CA CYS A 75 -9.38 17.83 -1.89
C CYS A 75 -9.46 18.64 -0.60
N LEU A 76 -10.35 18.23 0.31
CA LEU A 76 -10.47 18.85 1.62
C LEU A 76 -9.27 18.47 2.51
N ALA A 77 -8.43 19.47 2.80
CA ALA A 77 -7.24 19.29 3.60
C ALA A 77 -7.55 18.79 5.02
N GLY A 78 -6.72 17.87 5.52
CA GLY A 78 -6.77 17.39 6.91
C GLY A 78 -7.95 16.49 7.24
N THR A 79 -8.72 16.04 6.25
CA THR A 79 -9.85 15.12 6.47
C THR A 79 -9.38 13.69 6.70
N THR A 80 -10.05 12.92 7.56
CA THR A 80 -9.78 11.47 7.62
C THR A 80 -10.27 10.77 6.35
N PHE A 81 -9.85 9.52 6.12
CA PHE A 81 -10.38 8.71 5.02
C PHE A 81 -11.92 8.71 4.99
N ASP A 82 -12.57 8.44 6.13
CA ASP A 82 -14.04 8.39 6.23
C ASP A 82 -14.71 9.73 5.89
N GLN A 83 -14.09 10.83 6.31
CA GLN A 83 -14.59 12.18 6.02
C GLN A 83 -14.46 12.50 4.53
N ALA A 84 -13.30 12.20 3.93
CA ALA A 84 -13.08 12.38 2.51
C ALA A 84 -14.00 11.49 1.67
N ALA A 85 -14.20 10.23 2.07
CA ALA A 85 -15.11 9.28 1.42
C ALA A 85 -16.56 9.75 1.48
N THR A 86 -16.99 10.28 2.62
CA THR A 86 -18.33 10.86 2.77
C THR A 86 -18.52 12.05 1.84
N VAL A 87 -17.54 12.96 1.77
CA VAL A 87 -17.61 14.14 0.91
C VAL A 87 -17.61 13.76 -0.57
N ASP A 88 -16.75 12.83 -0.98
CA ASP A 88 -16.69 12.30 -2.34
C ASP A 88 -18.00 11.60 -2.73
N TYR A 89 -18.60 10.83 -1.82
CA TYR A 89 -19.89 10.19 -2.03
C TYR A 89 -21.01 11.23 -2.25
N VAL A 90 -21.09 12.24 -1.38
CA VAL A 90 -22.09 13.32 -1.48
C VAL A 90 -21.91 14.14 -2.76
N ALA A 91 -20.66 14.40 -3.17
CA ALA A 91 -20.36 15.11 -4.41
C ALA A 91 -20.83 14.34 -5.66
N LYS A 92 -20.77 13.00 -5.62
CA LYS A 92 -21.22 12.12 -6.72
C LYS A 92 -22.73 11.85 -6.71
N HIS A 93 -23.38 12.02 -5.55
CA HIS A 93 -24.80 11.70 -5.32
C HIS A 93 -25.53 12.93 -4.74
N PRO A 94 -25.79 13.98 -5.53
CA PRO A 94 -26.42 15.21 -5.06
C PRO A 94 -27.83 15.02 -4.47
N GLU A 95 -28.52 13.92 -4.82
CA GLU A 95 -29.77 13.49 -4.19
C GLU A 95 -29.59 13.05 -2.73
N ALA A 96 -28.47 12.43 -2.39
CA ALA A 96 -28.14 12.04 -1.01
C ALA A 96 -27.87 13.28 -0.14
N ALA A 97 -27.32 14.35 -0.72
CA ALA A 97 -27.15 15.64 -0.05
C ALA A 97 -28.50 16.24 0.37
N LYS A 98 -29.48 16.25 -0.56
CA LYS A 98 -30.84 16.76 -0.32
C LYS A 98 -31.58 15.92 0.70
N GLU A 99 -31.40 14.60 0.68
CA GLU A 99 -32.00 13.70 1.66
C GLU A 99 -31.41 13.94 3.06
N LEU A 100 -30.10 14.14 3.17
CA LEU A 100 -29.45 14.47 4.43
C LEU A 100 -29.90 15.84 4.97
N GLU A 101 -29.96 16.87 4.13
CA GLU A 101 -30.48 18.20 4.49
C GLU A 101 -31.95 18.15 4.94
N SER A 102 -32.77 17.31 4.30
CA SER A 102 -34.18 17.12 4.67
C SER A 102 -34.35 16.47 6.05
N ARG A 103 -33.33 15.73 6.52
CA ARG A 103 -33.33 15.06 7.83
C ARG A 103 -32.72 15.93 8.94
N LEU A 104 -32.02 17.01 8.59
CA LEU A 104 -31.50 17.96 9.58
C LEU A 104 -32.63 18.77 10.25
N PRO A 105 -32.56 19.01 11.57
CA PRO A 105 -33.52 19.87 12.26
C PRO A 105 -33.46 21.31 11.71
N PRO A 106 -34.54 22.12 11.82
CA PRO A 106 -34.60 23.46 11.24
C PRO A 106 -33.45 24.38 11.64
N SER A 107 -32.92 24.20 12.86
CA SER A 107 -31.77 24.93 13.39
C SER A 107 -30.44 24.62 12.69
N ALA A 108 -30.35 23.54 11.93
CA ALA A 108 -29.15 23.09 11.22
C ALA A 108 -29.23 23.28 9.69
N ARG A 109 -30.36 23.77 9.15
CA ARG A 109 -30.59 23.92 7.70
C ARG A 109 -30.04 25.22 7.10
N SER A 110 -29.55 26.17 7.90
CA SER A 110 -29.02 27.44 7.40
C SER A 110 -27.51 27.56 7.58
N ARG A 111 -26.76 27.08 6.58
CA ARG A 111 -25.42 27.59 6.22
C ARG A 111 -24.98 27.22 4.79
N SER A 112 -25.93 26.97 3.90
CA SER A 112 -25.68 26.68 2.47
C SER A 112 -26.48 27.60 1.55
N SER A 113 -26.66 28.86 1.93
CA SER A 113 -27.04 29.93 1.01
C SER A 113 -26.75 31.27 1.68
N ASP A 114 -25.59 31.86 1.39
CA ASP A 114 -25.43 33.30 1.20
C ASP A 114 -23.96 33.60 0.89
N GLY A 115 -23.67 33.57 -0.41
CA GLY A 115 -22.63 34.42 -0.94
C GLY A 115 -23.12 35.87 -0.89
N THR A 116 -22.87 36.56 0.21
CA THR A 116 -22.63 38.01 0.24
C THR A 116 -21.89 38.33 1.53
N GLY A 117 -20.70 38.91 1.36
CA GLY A 117 -19.80 39.20 2.46
C GLY A 117 -20.38 40.17 3.48
N THR A 118 -20.09 39.92 4.74
CA THR A 118 -19.93 40.98 5.74
C THR A 118 -18.83 40.54 6.70
N GLN A 119 -17.73 41.31 6.72
CA GLN A 119 -16.56 41.13 7.58
C GLN A 119 -16.93 41.15 9.07
N PRO A 120 -16.15 40.46 9.93
CA PRO A 120 -15.84 40.95 11.26
C PRO A 120 -14.50 41.69 11.25
N SER A 121 -14.51 42.91 11.76
CA SER A 121 -13.33 43.73 12.06
C SER A 121 -12.31 42.97 12.92
N ALA A 122 -11.07 42.89 12.43
CA ALA A 122 -9.90 42.73 13.27
C ALA A 122 -9.01 43.96 13.08
N ASN A 123 -8.78 44.65 14.19
CA ASN A 123 -8.08 45.92 14.31
C ASN A 123 -6.60 45.73 13.96
N SER A 124 -6.13 46.39 12.90
CA SER A 124 -4.72 46.41 12.48
C SER A 124 -4.01 47.62 13.05
N HIS A 125 -2.96 47.39 13.85
CA HIS A 125 -1.86 48.33 14.00
C HIS A 125 -0.82 48.05 12.90
N GLN A 126 -0.56 49.05 12.06
CA GLN A 126 0.52 49.11 11.07
C GLN A 126 1.60 50.08 11.58
N PRO A 127 2.87 49.96 11.13
CA PRO A 127 3.31 50.64 9.89
C PRO A 127 4.19 49.70 9.03
N GLY A 128 4.31 49.78 7.70
CA GLY A 128 4.07 50.83 6.73
C GLY A 128 5.38 51.06 5.95
N VAL A 129 5.58 50.44 4.78
CA VAL A 129 6.58 50.87 3.77
C VAL A 129 6.14 50.44 2.36
N THR A 130 6.19 51.40 1.45
CA THR A 130 5.78 51.40 0.03
C THR A 130 6.87 50.84 -0.90
N ALA A 131 6.49 50.21 -2.02
CA ALA A 131 7.36 50.12 -3.21
C ALA A 131 6.54 50.06 -4.53
N PRO A 132 7.05 50.58 -5.67
CA PRO A 132 6.28 50.89 -6.87
C PRO A 132 6.38 49.84 -8.02
N GLN A 133 5.39 49.84 -8.92
CA GLN A 133 5.44 49.16 -10.25
C GLN A 133 6.40 49.87 -11.23
N PRO A 134 6.84 49.24 -12.35
CA PRO A 134 6.08 49.37 -13.62
C PRO A 134 6.23 48.25 -14.69
N LYS A 135 5.14 48.12 -15.49
CA LYS A 135 4.98 48.03 -16.97
C LYS A 135 5.43 46.82 -17.82
N ALA A 136 4.55 46.53 -18.79
CA ALA A 136 4.53 45.47 -19.80
C ALA A 136 5.35 45.78 -21.07
N SER A 137 5.73 44.74 -21.82
CA SER A 137 6.00 44.77 -23.27
C SER A 137 5.94 43.37 -23.92
N THR A 138 5.37 43.36 -25.13
CA THR A 138 5.10 42.27 -26.10
C THR A 138 6.32 41.89 -26.98
N VAL A 139 6.47 40.63 -27.45
CA VAL A 139 7.02 40.21 -28.79
C VAL A 139 6.70 38.72 -29.10
N SER A 140 6.49 38.42 -30.39
CA SER A 140 5.97 37.22 -31.13
C SER A 140 6.86 35.94 -31.25
N PRO A 141 6.38 34.80 -31.84
CA PRO A 141 7.08 33.50 -32.06
C PRO A 141 7.47 33.24 -33.56
N PRO A 142 7.89 32.04 -34.10
CA PRO A 142 8.57 30.79 -33.66
C PRO A 142 9.86 30.48 -34.53
N PRO A 143 10.42 29.24 -34.65
CA PRO A 143 9.93 28.25 -35.64
C PRO A 143 10.05 26.74 -35.28
N SER A 144 9.36 25.91 -36.06
CA SER A 144 9.23 24.45 -35.99
C SER A 144 10.30 23.69 -36.80
N ILE A 145 10.85 22.60 -36.25
CA ILE A 145 11.63 21.53 -36.93
C ILE A 145 11.43 20.28 -36.05
N GLY A 146 11.17 19.04 -36.48
CA GLY A 146 11.06 18.36 -37.75
C GLY A 146 11.00 16.85 -37.42
N SER A 147 10.18 16.09 -38.15
CA SER A 147 9.98 14.65 -37.97
C SER A 147 11.28 13.85 -38.18
N GLY A 148 11.57 12.88 -37.30
CA GLY A 148 12.71 11.97 -37.44
C GLY A 148 12.49 10.69 -36.63
N PHE A 149 11.92 9.67 -37.28
CA PHE A 149 11.99 8.28 -36.83
C PHE A 149 13.44 7.79 -36.92
N GLY A 150 13.95 7.26 -35.81
CA GLY A 150 15.24 6.56 -35.74
C GLY A 150 15.15 5.48 -34.67
N SER A 151 14.59 4.33 -35.05
CA SER A 151 14.52 3.13 -34.23
C SER A 151 15.87 2.39 -34.20
N THR A 152 16.01 1.52 -33.18
CA THR A 152 17.13 0.60 -32.83
C THR A 152 18.14 1.22 -31.86
N SER A 153 18.32 0.74 -30.62
CA SER A 153 18.45 -0.66 -30.21
C SER A 153 18.03 -0.94 -28.75
N LEU A 154 17.19 -1.97 -28.60
CA LEU A 154 17.26 -3.08 -27.63
C LEU A 154 17.61 -2.78 -26.15
N VAL A 155 16.57 -2.59 -25.34
CA VAL A 155 16.42 -3.37 -24.10
C VAL A 155 15.13 -4.18 -24.24
N SER A 156 15.29 -5.35 -24.86
CA SER A 156 14.27 -6.38 -24.88
C SER A 156 14.31 -7.15 -23.57
N GLY A 157 13.16 -7.26 -22.90
CA GLY A 157 12.85 -8.46 -22.12
C GLY A 157 12.83 -8.31 -20.60
N LEU A 158 11.90 -7.52 -20.05
CA LEU A 158 11.26 -7.86 -18.77
C LEU A 158 9.78 -7.43 -18.84
N PRO A 159 8.82 -8.29 -18.50
CA PRO A 159 7.41 -7.97 -18.62
C PRO A 159 7.02 -6.93 -17.56
N GLN A 160 6.58 -5.74 -18.01
CA GLN A 160 5.78 -4.83 -17.21
C GLN A 160 4.38 -5.44 -17.14
N THR A 161 4.13 -6.43 -16.28
CA THR A 161 2.80 -7.01 -16.22
C THR A 161 1.87 -6.02 -15.55
N SER A 162 0.98 -5.44 -16.34
CA SER A 162 -0.14 -4.64 -15.84
C SER A 162 -0.96 -5.48 -14.85
N PHE A 163 -1.72 -4.81 -13.98
CA PHE A 163 -2.67 -5.48 -13.08
C PHE A 163 -3.56 -6.52 -13.80
N ALA A 164 -3.92 -6.27 -15.06
CA ALA A 164 -4.65 -7.19 -15.91
C ALA A 164 -3.94 -8.55 -16.10
N GLN A 165 -2.62 -8.57 -16.16
CA GLN A 165 -1.83 -9.79 -16.34
C GLN A 165 -1.60 -10.54 -15.02
N LEU A 166 -1.68 -9.87 -13.87
CA LEU A 166 -1.80 -10.56 -12.56
C LEU A 166 -3.16 -11.23 -12.46
N LEU A 167 -4.23 -10.52 -12.84
CA LEU A 167 -5.58 -11.08 -12.86
C LEU A 167 -5.71 -12.28 -13.81
N ALA A 168 -5.07 -12.21 -14.99
CA ALA A 168 -5.08 -13.30 -15.97
C ALA A 168 -4.37 -14.58 -15.48
N GLN A 169 -3.54 -14.50 -14.43
CA GLN A 169 -2.91 -15.67 -13.82
C GLN A 169 -3.81 -16.38 -12.80
N GLU A 170 -4.93 -15.77 -12.40
CA GLU A 170 -5.89 -16.37 -11.48
C GLU A 170 -6.82 -17.34 -12.22
N THR A 171 -6.25 -18.46 -12.68
CA THR A 171 -6.97 -19.52 -13.40
C THR A 171 -7.13 -20.78 -12.53
N PRO A 172 -8.10 -21.66 -12.81
CA PRO A 172 -8.26 -22.92 -12.06
C PRO A 172 -7.00 -23.79 -12.06
N GLU A 173 -6.25 -23.82 -13.17
CA GLU A 173 -5.03 -24.62 -13.33
C GLU A 173 -3.95 -24.21 -12.33
N LYS A 174 -3.87 -22.93 -11.96
CA LYS A 174 -2.98 -22.44 -10.88
C LYS A 174 -3.26 -23.13 -9.54
N TYR A 175 -4.51 -23.51 -9.31
CA TYR A 175 -5.01 -24.02 -8.03
C TYR A 175 -5.19 -25.56 -8.00
N GLU A 176 -5.18 -26.23 -9.14
CA GLU A 176 -5.50 -27.65 -9.28
C GLU A 176 -4.63 -28.57 -8.40
N GLY A 177 -3.34 -28.28 -8.28
CA GLY A 177 -2.39 -29.06 -7.47
C GLY A 177 -2.36 -28.72 -5.97
N LYS A 178 -3.15 -27.74 -5.51
CA LYS A 178 -3.08 -27.25 -4.12
C LYS A 178 -3.89 -28.13 -3.16
N SER A 179 -3.52 -28.10 -1.87
CA SER A 179 -4.23 -28.86 -0.81
C SER A 179 -5.63 -28.29 -0.53
N CYS A 180 -6.52 -29.08 0.08
CA CYS A 180 -7.84 -28.58 0.46
C CYS A 180 -7.77 -27.41 1.45
N GLU A 181 -6.85 -27.47 2.42
CA GLU A 181 -6.61 -26.39 3.37
C GLU A 181 -6.14 -25.12 2.68
N TYR A 182 -5.23 -25.24 1.71
CA TYR A 182 -4.83 -24.12 0.87
C TYR A 182 -6.03 -23.53 0.14
N LEU A 183 -6.80 -24.35 -0.58
CA LEU A 183 -7.93 -23.89 -1.39
C LEU A 183 -8.96 -23.17 -0.53
N ARG A 184 -9.30 -23.72 0.64
CA ARG A 184 -10.25 -23.10 1.56
C ARG A 184 -9.72 -21.79 2.15
N LEU A 185 -8.45 -21.73 2.55
CA LEU A 185 -7.86 -20.51 3.09
C LEU A 185 -7.73 -19.42 2.02
N ALA A 186 -7.30 -19.79 0.82
CA ALA A 186 -7.23 -18.89 -0.33
C ALA A 186 -8.62 -18.35 -0.71
N TYR A 187 -9.67 -19.18 -0.61
CA TYR A 187 -11.05 -18.75 -0.81
C TYR A 187 -11.47 -17.70 0.23
N VAL A 188 -11.24 -17.93 1.53
CA VAL A 188 -11.57 -16.95 2.59
C VAL A 188 -10.81 -15.63 2.37
N ARG A 189 -9.51 -15.70 2.04
CA ARG A 189 -8.67 -14.53 1.74
C ARG A 189 -9.12 -13.75 0.51
N SER A 190 -9.77 -14.42 -0.45
CA SER A 190 -10.34 -13.73 -1.61
C SER A 190 -11.52 -12.82 -1.24
N GLU A 191 -12.27 -13.14 -0.18
CA GLU A 191 -13.32 -12.27 0.36
C GLU A 191 -12.75 -10.98 0.95
N GLU A 192 -11.61 -11.06 1.63
CA GLU A 192 -10.91 -9.86 2.15
C GLU A 192 -10.50 -8.91 1.02
N LEU A 193 -10.10 -9.45 -0.14
CA LEU A 193 -9.80 -8.66 -1.33
C LEU A 193 -11.05 -8.09 -2.00
N LEU A 194 -12.17 -8.82 -1.97
CA LEU A 194 -13.47 -8.33 -2.45
C LEU A 194 -14.02 -7.19 -1.59
N ALA A 195 -13.69 -7.17 -0.31
CA ALA A 195 -14.04 -6.10 0.61
C ALA A 195 -13.09 -4.89 0.54
N ALA A 196 -12.05 -4.93 -0.30
CA ALA A 196 -11.11 -3.81 -0.42
C ALA A 196 -11.70 -2.63 -1.22
N ASP A 197 -11.27 -1.41 -0.92
CA ASP A 197 -11.78 -0.21 -1.61
C ASP A 197 -11.32 -0.14 -3.08
N SER A 198 -10.04 -0.50 -3.32
CA SER A 198 -9.43 -0.40 -4.65
C SER A 198 -10.11 -1.34 -5.66
N PRO A 199 -10.56 -0.84 -6.83
CA PRO A 199 -11.15 -1.66 -7.89
C PRO A 199 -10.27 -2.84 -8.32
N GLU A 200 -8.95 -2.63 -8.34
CA GLU A 200 -7.96 -3.64 -8.69
C GLU A 200 -8.01 -4.80 -7.68
N ARG A 201 -7.89 -4.53 -6.38
CA ARG A 201 -7.94 -5.61 -5.39
C ARG A 201 -9.28 -6.35 -5.41
N ARG A 202 -10.40 -5.65 -5.65
CA ARG A 202 -11.70 -6.30 -5.83
C ARG A 202 -11.73 -7.22 -7.04
N ALA A 203 -11.21 -6.77 -8.18
CA ALA A 203 -11.11 -7.60 -9.37
C ALA A 203 -10.22 -8.83 -9.14
N LEU A 204 -9.09 -8.66 -8.44
CA LEU A 204 -8.21 -9.78 -8.07
C LEU A 204 -8.91 -10.76 -7.13
N GLY A 205 -9.60 -10.26 -6.11
CA GLY A 205 -10.42 -11.06 -5.20
C GLY A 205 -11.48 -11.86 -5.94
N ALA A 206 -12.21 -11.23 -6.86
CA ALA A 206 -13.21 -11.89 -7.70
C ALA A 206 -12.61 -13.00 -8.57
N GLY A 207 -11.49 -12.71 -9.25
CA GLY A 207 -10.78 -13.69 -10.07
C GLY A 207 -10.33 -14.91 -9.27
N LYS A 208 -9.65 -14.68 -8.14
CA LYS A 208 -9.24 -15.74 -7.21
C LYS A 208 -10.42 -16.58 -6.74
N LYS A 209 -11.48 -15.92 -6.26
CA LYS A 209 -12.68 -16.59 -5.75
C LYS A 209 -13.29 -17.49 -6.82
N THR A 210 -13.47 -16.98 -8.03
CA THR A 210 -14.04 -17.76 -9.15
C THR A 210 -13.17 -18.96 -9.51
N ALA A 211 -11.86 -18.78 -9.68
CA ALA A 211 -10.94 -19.88 -10.01
C ALA A 211 -10.93 -20.97 -8.94
N ILE A 212 -10.83 -20.59 -7.66
CA ILE A 212 -10.81 -21.52 -6.53
C ILE A 212 -12.16 -22.25 -6.39
N SER A 213 -13.28 -21.55 -6.62
CA SER A 213 -14.63 -22.14 -6.55
C SER A 213 -14.80 -23.27 -7.55
N GLN A 214 -14.24 -23.13 -8.77
CA GLN A 214 -14.32 -24.17 -9.79
C GLN A 214 -13.61 -25.46 -9.34
N ILE A 215 -12.44 -25.33 -8.69
CA ILE A 215 -11.71 -26.48 -8.12
C ILE A 215 -12.47 -27.09 -6.93
N LEU A 216 -13.01 -26.26 -6.03
CA LEU A 216 -13.74 -26.73 -4.85
C LEU A 216 -15.07 -27.42 -5.20
N ASN A 217 -15.76 -27.00 -6.26
CA ASN A 217 -17.03 -27.62 -6.67
C ASN A 217 -16.86 -29.08 -7.15
N GLY A 218 -15.67 -29.43 -7.64
CA GLY A 218 -15.34 -30.78 -8.10
C GLY A 218 -14.64 -31.66 -7.05
N ARG A 219 -14.39 -31.15 -5.83
CA ARG A 219 -13.55 -31.80 -4.83
C ARG A 219 -14.19 -31.78 -3.45
N ASP A 220 -14.25 -32.94 -2.81
CA ASP A 220 -14.69 -33.03 -1.41
C ASP A 220 -13.57 -32.53 -0.48
N CYS A 221 -13.60 -31.23 -0.18
CA CYS A 221 -12.68 -30.60 0.76
C CYS A 221 -13.40 -30.30 2.07
N PRO A 222 -12.90 -30.78 3.23
CA PRO A 222 -13.49 -30.43 4.52
C PRO A 222 -13.41 -28.92 4.79
N PRO A 223 -14.26 -28.38 5.68
CA PRO A 223 -14.12 -27.00 6.15
C PRO A 223 -12.77 -26.82 6.88
N LEU A 224 -12.25 -25.58 6.90
CA LEU A 224 -11.07 -25.27 7.71
C LEU A 224 -11.36 -25.58 9.18
N SER A 225 -10.38 -26.17 9.87
CA SER A 225 -10.50 -26.36 11.30
C SER A 225 -10.53 -25.00 12.01
N THR A 226 -11.49 -24.80 12.90
CA THR A 226 -11.59 -23.60 13.76
C THR A 226 -10.67 -23.65 14.99
N ALA A 227 -9.89 -24.73 15.15
CA ALA A 227 -8.90 -24.84 16.22
C ALA A 227 -7.87 -23.71 16.07
N GLY A 228 -7.62 -22.99 17.15
CA GLY A 228 -6.77 -21.80 17.15
C GLY A 228 -5.42 -22.06 16.47
N HIS A 229 -5.19 -21.38 15.35
CA HIS A 229 -3.94 -21.49 14.60
C HIS A 229 -2.83 -20.75 15.34
N GLY A 230 -1.66 -21.37 15.40
CA GLY A 230 -0.46 -20.71 15.90
C GLY A 230 -0.14 -19.45 15.11
N ARG A 231 0.49 -18.46 15.77
CA ARG A 231 0.89 -17.19 15.15
C ARG A 231 2.34 -16.88 15.47
N ILE A 232 3.04 -16.24 14.54
CA ILE A 232 4.38 -15.71 14.82
C ILE A 232 4.38 -14.21 15.13
N GLY A 233 3.27 -13.49 14.95
CA GLY A 233 3.22 -12.05 15.18
C GLY A 233 3.89 -11.24 14.06
N ALA A 234 3.65 -11.61 12.81
CA ALA A 234 4.04 -10.84 11.63
C ALA A 234 2.86 -10.73 10.67
N ALA A 235 2.71 -9.57 10.01
CA ALA A 235 1.90 -9.45 8.81
C ALA A 235 2.75 -9.83 7.62
N ILE A 236 2.18 -10.61 6.71
CA ILE A 236 2.87 -11.15 5.55
C ILE A 236 2.06 -10.89 4.28
N SER A 237 2.73 -10.92 3.13
CA SER A 237 2.10 -10.84 1.82
C SER A 237 2.79 -11.76 0.83
N SER A 238 2.08 -12.15 -0.24
CA SER A 238 2.71 -12.86 -1.35
C SER A 238 3.67 -11.95 -2.10
N ILE A 239 4.80 -12.51 -2.56
CA ILE A 239 5.74 -11.80 -3.40
C ILE A 239 5.12 -11.50 -4.77
N ASP A 240 5.25 -10.26 -5.22
CA ASP A 240 5.06 -9.91 -6.62
C ASP A 240 6.31 -10.36 -7.41
N PRO A 241 6.21 -11.38 -8.30
CA PRO A 241 7.37 -11.92 -9.01
C PRO A 241 8.04 -10.90 -9.92
N VAL A 242 7.30 -9.90 -10.42
CA VAL A 242 7.87 -8.85 -11.27
C VAL A 242 8.67 -7.86 -10.44
N LYS A 243 8.14 -7.45 -9.29
CA LYS A 243 8.89 -6.62 -8.33
C LYS A 243 10.14 -7.36 -7.85
N ALA A 244 10.00 -8.63 -7.50
CA ALA A 244 11.11 -9.46 -7.04
C ALA A 244 12.21 -9.59 -8.08
N ALA A 245 11.86 -9.86 -9.35
CA ALA A 245 12.83 -9.96 -10.44
C ALA A 245 13.66 -8.68 -10.61
N ARG A 246 13.04 -7.51 -10.45
CA ARG A 246 13.74 -6.20 -10.55
C ARG A 246 14.69 -5.95 -9.39
N LEU A 247 14.35 -6.45 -8.21
CA LEU A 247 15.10 -6.25 -6.97
C LEU A 247 16.10 -7.37 -6.69
N GLY A 248 16.24 -8.35 -7.58
CA GLY A 248 17.11 -9.51 -7.37
C GLY A 248 16.64 -10.41 -6.22
N MET A 249 15.35 -10.34 -5.87
CA MET A 249 14.73 -11.11 -4.79
C MET A 249 14.23 -12.47 -5.32
N PRO A 250 14.02 -13.47 -4.44
CA PRO A 250 13.32 -14.69 -4.81
C PRO A 250 11.97 -14.41 -5.47
N LEU A 251 11.67 -15.07 -6.58
CA LEU A 251 10.41 -14.90 -7.33
C LEU A 251 9.20 -15.52 -6.63
N LYS A 252 9.45 -16.32 -5.59
CA LYS A 252 8.48 -17.07 -4.82
C LYS A 252 8.77 -16.91 -3.33
N GLY A 253 7.73 -17.03 -2.52
CA GLY A 253 7.80 -16.88 -1.08
C GLY A 253 6.79 -15.88 -0.55
N THR A 254 6.93 -15.55 0.72
CA THR A 254 6.12 -14.55 1.39
C THR A 254 6.99 -13.47 2.01
N SER A 255 6.63 -12.20 1.76
CA SER A 255 7.29 -11.02 2.30
C SER A 255 6.73 -10.69 3.69
N VAL A 256 7.60 -10.30 4.61
CA VAL A 256 7.23 -9.74 5.91
C VAL A 256 6.93 -8.24 5.77
N GLU A 257 5.67 -7.87 5.96
CA GLU A 257 5.18 -6.49 5.81
C GLU A 257 5.16 -5.71 7.13
N LYS A 258 5.00 -6.42 8.25
CA LYS A 258 4.98 -5.80 9.58
C LYS A 258 5.38 -6.81 10.64
N ILE A 259 6.21 -6.39 11.59
CA ILE A 259 6.51 -7.16 12.79
C ILE A 259 5.69 -6.60 13.95
N MET A 260 5.00 -7.48 14.69
CA MET A 260 4.28 -7.08 15.89
C MET A 260 5.24 -7.00 17.07
N PRO A 261 5.22 -5.90 17.85
CA PRO A 261 6.05 -5.76 19.04
C PRO A 261 5.81 -6.91 20.03
N ASN A 262 6.88 -7.39 20.64
CA ASN A 262 6.94 -8.52 21.58
C ASN A 262 6.48 -9.87 21.02
N GLY A 263 6.21 -9.95 19.70
CA GLY A 263 5.82 -11.17 19.01
C GLY A 263 6.98 -12.16 18.82
N SER A 264 6.66 -13.40 18.47
CA SER A 264 7.69 -14.43 18.22
C SER A 264 8.62 -14.08 17.06
N ALA A 265 8.08 -13.45 16.02
CA ALA A 265 8.82 -13.00 14.84
C ALA A 265 9.88 -11.94 15.22
N GLU A 266 9.51 -10.97 16.05
CA GLU A 266 10.44 -9.96 16.57
C GLU A 266 11.54 -10.63 17.42
N LYS A 267 11.16 -11.49 18.36
CA LYS A 267 12.09 -12.21 19.23
C LYS A 267 13.07 -13.10 18.46
N ALA A 268 12.62 -13.66 17.34
CA ALA A 268 13.45 -14.45 16.44
C ALA A 268 14.33 -13.60 15.52
N GLY A 269 14.14 -12.27 15.49
CA GLY A 269 14.92 -11.36 14.66
C GLY A 269 14.48 -11.31 13.19
N LEU A 270 13.23 -11.67 12.88
CA LEU A 270 12.61 -11.35 11.60
C LEU A 270 12.45 -9.83 11.45
N ARG A 271 12.54 -9.35 10.21
CA ARG A 271 12.54 -7.93 9.88
C ARG A 271 11.58 -7.65 8.73
N PHE A 272 11.20 -6.38 8.60
CA PHE A 272 10.51 -5.89 7.42
C PHE A 272 11.28 -6.22 6.14
N ALA A 273 10.55 -6.60 5.08
CA ALA A 273 11.06 -6.99 3.77
C ALA A 273 11.89 -8.29 3.73
N ASP A 274 11.97 -9.04 4.82
CA ASP A 274 12.41 -10.43 4.77
C ASP A 274 11.50 -11.24 3.86
N VAL A 275 12.08 -12.11 3.01
CA VAL A 275 11.32 -13.03 2.18
C VAL A 275 11.49 -14.45 2.69
N ILE A 276 10.43 -15.03 3.20
CA ILE A 276 10.41 -16.42 3.67
C ILE A 276 10.17 -17.32 2.46
N VAL A 277 11.13 -18.19 2.17
CA VAL A 277 11.11 -19.08 0.99
C VAL A 277 10.89 -20.55 1.35
N SER A 278 11.10 -20.93 2.61
CA SER A 278 10.76 -22.27 3.10
C SER A 278 10.53 -22.30 4.60
N ILE A 279 9.74 -23.29 5.05
CA ILE A 279 9.51 -23.63 6.45
C ILE A 279 9.90 -25.10 6.63
N ASP A 280 10.81 -25.42 7.54
CA ASP A 280 11.27 -26.80 7.81
C ASP A 280 11.64 -27.56 6.51
N ALA A 281 12.37 -26.88 5.63
CA ALA A 281 12.78 -27.34 4.29
C ALA A 281 11.65 -27.57 3.27
N ILE A 282 10.39 -27.29 3.61
CA ILE A 282 9.26 -27.27 2.68
C ILE A 282 9.19 -25.90 2.03
N SER A 283 9.21 -25.85 0.69
CA SER A 283 9.13 -24.60 -0.07
C SER A 283 7.82 -23.87 0.22
N VAL A 284 7.92 -22.56 0.36
CA VAL A 284 6.78 -21.64 0.45
C VAL A 284 6.75 -20.86 -0.86
N ASP A 285 5.67 -21.01 -1.63
CA ASP A 285 5.53 -20.27 -2.89
C ASP A 285 4.82 -18.93 -2.69
N ASP A 286 3.92 -18.86 -1.71
CA ASP A 286 3.04 -17.72 -1.45
C ASP A 286 2.64 -17.59 0.05
N ASP A 287 1.87 -16.55 0.39
CA ASP A 287 1.42 -16.31 1.76
C ASP A 287 0.43 -17.37 2.29
N ILE A 288 -0.33 -18.03 1.41
CA ILE A 288 -1.29 -19.07 1.80
C ILE A 288 -0.54 -20.35 2.19
N ASP A 289 0.49 -20.76 1.43
CA ASP A 289 1.36 -21.88 1.78
C ASP A 289 1.97 -21.68 3.17
N PHE A 290 2.48 -20.47 3.45
CA PHE A 290 3.04 -20.13 4.76
C PHE A 290 2.01 -20.33 5.89
N LEU A 291 0.80 -19.81 5.71
CA LEU A 291 -0.24 -19.86 6.74
C LEU A 291 -0.79 -21.26 6.97
N VAL A 292 -0.91 -22.06 5.91
CA VAL A 292 -1.30 -23.47 6.03
C VAL A 292 -0.23 -24.25 6.78
N ALA A 293 1.05 -24.03 6.47
CA ALA A 293 2.14 -24.70 7.17
C ALA A 293 2.20 -24.30 8.64
N MET A 294 2.17 -22.99 8.93
CA MET A 294 2.15 -22.47 10.31
C MET A 294 0.92 -22.97 11.10
N GLY A 295 -0.26 -22.97 10.48
CA GLY A 295 -1.51 -23.38 11.13
C GLY A 295 -1.55 -24.86 11.52
N LYS A 296 -0.67 -25.69 10.97
CA LYS A 296 -0.51 -27.11 11.31
C LYS A 296 0.46 -27.35 12.46
N MET A 297 1.22 -26.34 12.87
CA MET A 297 2.23 -26.48 13.91
C MET A 297 1.63 -26.30 15.31
N PRO A 298 2.05 -27.12 16.28
CA PRO A 298 1.63 -26.94 17.67
C PRO A 298 2.07 -25.59 18.23
N ILE A 299 1.20 -24.97 19.02
CA ILE A 299 1.59 -23.79 19.81
C ILE A 299 2.75 -24.18 20.75
N GLY A 300 3.78 -23.35 20.80
CA GLY A 300 5.00 -23.58 21.57
C GLY A 300 6.07 -24.41 20.86
N SER A 301 5.79 -24.95 19.66
CA SER A 301 6.83 -25.56 18.83
C SER A 301 7.67 -24.49 18.13
N ASN A 302 8.84 -24.89 17.59
CA ASN A 302 9.64 -24.04 16.73
C ASN A 302 9.45 -24.45 15.26
N MET A 303 9.51 -23.46 14.36
CA MET A 303 9.63 -23.65 12.92
C MET A 303 10.96 -23.06 12.45
N LEU A 304 11.65 -23.73 11.52
CA LEU A 304 12.85 -23.19 10.91
C LEU A 304 12.49 -22.48 9.60
N LEU A 305 12.60 -21.16 9.59
CA LEU A 305 12.38 -20.35 8.40
C LEU A 305 13.67 -20.18 7.63
N LYS A 306 13.65 -20.48 6.33
CA LYS A 306 14.69 -20.00 5.43
C LYS A 306 14.26 -18.65 4.87
N VAL A 307 15.04 -17.64 5.17
CA VAL A 307 14.73 -16.24 4.88
C VAL A 307 15.78 -15.68 3.93
N TRP A 308 15.33 -15.03 2.85
CA TRP A 308 16.18 -14.18 2.04
C TRP A 308 16.17 -12.76 2.59
N ARG A 309 17.36 -12.18 2.80
CA ARG A 309 17.55 -10.83 3.31
C ARG A 309 18.74 -10.17 2.62
N LYS A 310 18.47 -9.00 2.01
CA LYS A 310 19.41 -8.18 1.20
C LYS A 310 19.93 -8.88 -0.07
N ASP A 311 20.54 -10.04 0.07
CA ASP A 311 21.12 -10.85 -1.00
C ASP A 311 21.50 -12.28 -0.54
N GLY A 312 21.35 -12.60 0.75
CA GLY A 312 21.72 -13.89 1.33
C GLY A 312 20.55 -14.64 1.94
N PHE A 313 20.72 -15.96 2.11
CA PHE A 313 19.79 -16.79 2.87
C PHE A 313 20.26 -16.97 4.31
N ILE A 314 19.32 -16.88 5.25
CA ILE A 314 19.51 -17.04 6.68
C ILE A 314 18.44 -17.98 7.20
N ASP A 315 18.84 -18.96 8.00
CA ASP A 315 17.89 -19.83 8.70
C ASP A 315 17.57 -19.23 10.07
N ILE A 316 16.28 -19.01 10.35
CA ILE A 316 15.78 -18.36 11.56
C ILE A 316 14.78 -19.29 12.25
N PRO A 317 15.08 -19.83 13.44
CA PRO A 317 14.11 -20.56 14.22
C PRO A 317 13.11 -19.58 14.85
N VAL A 318 11.81 -19.83 14.66
CA VAL A 318 10.72 -18.99 15.17
C VAL A 318 9.76 -19.83 16.01
N LEU A 319 9.45 -19.33 17.21
CA LEU A 319 8.47 -19.94 18.11
C LEU A 319 7.05 -19.70 17.59
N ILE A 320 6.22 -20.74 17.60
CA ILE A 320 4.79 -20.63 17.34
C ILE A 320 4.09 -20.14 18.60
N GLY A 321 3.61 -18.90 18.57
CA GLY A 321 2.83 -18.30 19.64
C GLY A 321 1.34 -18.70 19.58
N PRO A 322 0.59 -18.43 20.66
CA PRO A 322 -0.86 -18.66 20.68
C PRO A 322 -1.60 -17.76 19.68
N PRO A 323 -2.86 -18.10 19.33
CA PRO A 323 -3.76 -17.18 18.67
C PRO A 323 -3.99 -15.97 19.58
N THR A 324 -3.78 -14.77 19.06
CA THR A 324 -4.11 -13.49 19.72
C THR A 324 -5.54 -13.11 19.44
#